data_AF-A0A1R1L6C2-F1
#
_entry.id   AF-A0A1R1L6C2-F1
#
_cell.length_a   1.000
_cell.length_b   1.000
_cell.length_c   1.000
_cell.angle_alpha   90.00
_cell.angle_beta   90.00
_cell.angle_gamma   90.00
#
_symmetry.space_group_name_H-M   'P 1'
#
loop_
_entity.id
_entity.type
_entity.pdbx_description
1 polymer ?
#
loop_
_entity_poly.entity_id
_entity_poly.type
_entity_poly.pdbx_seq_one_letter_code
_entity_poly.pdbx_strand_id
1 'polypeptide(L)' 'MINPAVEGLAEQVGVARACGLLGRSRASHYRAQKPPPARQPRPRPAPPSKLTGAERAHVLDVLTSQRFADKSVA' A
#
# COMPACT_ATOMS: atom_id res chain seq x y z
N MET A 1 9.20 -5.21 3.72
CA MET A 1 8.82 -4.45 4.92
C MET A 1 10.07 -4.32 5.78
N ILE A 2 10.77 -3.19 5.74
CA ILE A 2 11.96 -2.94 6.56
C ILE A 2 11.46 -2.51 7.94
N ASN A 3 11.49 -3.40 8.93
CA ASN A 3 11.70 -2.98 10.31
C ASN A 3 12.12 -4.17 11.21
N PRO A 4 13.34 -4.70 11.02
CA PRO A 4 13.98 -5.61 11.97
C PRO A 4 14.31 -4.93 13.32
N ALA A 5 14.16 -3.60 13.45
CA ALA A 5 14.65 -2.84 14.60
C ALA A 5 13.81 -2.94 15.88
N VAL A 6 12.54 -3.38 15.82
CA VAL A 6 11.68 -3.41 17.02
C VAL A 6 12.13 -4.49 18.01
N GLU A 7 12.53 -5.66 17.52
CA GLU A 7 12.96 -6.77 18.37
C GLU A 7 14.25 -6.40 19.10
N GLY A 8 15.26 -5.93 18.36
CA GLY A 8 16.53 -5.51 18.96
C GLY A 8 16.39 -4.37 19.96
N LEU A 9 15.53 -3.38 19.71
CA LEU A 9 15.28 -2.28 20.65
C LEU A 9 14.43 -2.73 21.85
N ALA A 10 13.52 -3.69 21.65
CA ALA A 10 12.66 -4.20 22.71
C ALA A 10 13.45 -4.91 23.82
N GLU A 11 14.62 -5.46 23.53
CA GLU A 11 15.52 -6.06 24.53
C GLU A 11 15.97 -5.05 25.60
N GLN A 12 16.15 -3.77 25.23
CA GLN A 12 16.60 -2.75 26.20
C GLN A 12 15.44 -1.95 26.81
N VAL A 13 14.38 -1.66 26.03
CA VAL A 13 13.33 -0.72 26.46
C VAL A 13 11.92 -1.30 26.52
N GLY A 14 11.76 -2.58 26.18
CA GLY A 14 10.47 -3.25 26.04
C GLY A 14 9.74 -2.90 24.75
N VAL A 15 8.88 -3.82 24.31
CA VAL A 15 8.17 -3.75 23.01
C VAL A 15 7.35 -2.47 22.83
N ALA A 16 6.66 -2.04 23.89
CA ALA A 16 5.77 -0.87 23.80
C ALA A 16 6.56 0.42 23.52
N ARG A 17 7.67 0.64 24.21
CA ARG A 17 8.53 1.81 24.02
C ARG A 17 9.30 1.73 22.71
N ALA A 18 9.80 0.55 22.34
CA ALA A 18 10.43 0.32 21.05
C ALA A 18 9.48 0.63 19.88
N CYS A 19 8.22 0.17 19.95
CA CYS A 19 7.18 0.50 18.97
C CYS A 19 6.91 2.01 18.88
N GLY A 20 6.81 2.70 20.02
CA GLY A 20 6.61 4.15 20.07
C GLY A 20 7.76 4.93 19.44
N LEU A 21 9.01 4.59 19.78
CA LEU A 21 10.20 5.24 19.24
C LEU A 21 10.38 5.03 17.73
N LEU A 22 9.99 3.86 17.22
CA LEU A 22 10.11 3.50 15.81
C LEU A 22 8.86 3.83 14.97
N GLY A 23 7.86 4.48 15.56
CA GLY A 23 6.61 4.84 14.88
C GLY A 23 5.77 3.63 14.41
N ARG A 24 5.96 2.45 15.01
CA ARG A 24 5.23 1.23 14.64
C ARG A 24 4.04 1.00 15.56
N SER A 25 2.87 0.68 14.99
CA SER A 25 1.75 0.18 15.78
C SER A 25 2.07 -1.17 16.44
N ARG A 26 1.85 -1.28 17.77
CA ARG A 26 1.98 -2.53 18.52
C ARG A 26 1.18 -3.68 17.90
N ALA A 27 -0.03 -3.40 17.41
CA ALA A 27 -0.88 -4.39 16.76
C ALA A 27 -0.22 -4.96 15.48
N SER A 28 0.42 -4.10 14.68
CA SER A 28 1.14 -4.54 13.48
C SER A 28 2.45 -5.28 13.81
N HIS A 29 3.09 -4.99 14.94
CA HIS A 29 4.22 -5.78 15.43
C HIS A 29 3.80 -7.22 15.78
N TYR A 30 2.79 -7.40 16.65
CA TYR A 30 2.34 -8.74 17.03
C TYR A 30 1.71 -9.54 15.88
N ARG A 31 0.95 -8.90 14.97
CA ARG A 31 0.42 -9.57 13.76
C ARG A 31 1.52 -10.05 12.82
N ALA A 32 2.67 -9.38 12.79
CA ALA A 32 3.80 -9.79 11.97
C ALA A 32 4.56 -10.99 12.58
N GLN A 33 4.65 -11.07 13.92
CA GLN A 33 5.25 -12.22 14.61
C GLN A 33 4.39 -13.49 14.51
N LYS A 34 3.06 -13.33 14.50
CA LYS A 34 2.10 -14.44 14.36
C LYS A 34 1.24 -14.20 13.13
N PRO A 35 1.81 -14.32 11.91
CA PRO A 35 1.04 -14.09 10.70
C PRO A 35 -0.06 -15.14 10.60
N PRO A 36 -1.26 -14.77 10.12
CA PRO A 36 -2.27 -15.77 9.80
C PRO A 36 -1.73 -16.71 8.70
N PRO A 37 -2.27 -17.94 8.60
CA PRO A 37 -1.90 -18.86 7.52
C PRO A 37 -1.97 -18.16 6.17
N ALA A 38 -0.97 -18.41 5.32
CA ALA A 38 -0.92 -17.81 3.99
C ALA A 38 -2.21 -18.15 3.23
N ARG A 39 -2.96 -17.13 2.86
CA ARG A 39 -4.13 -17.26 1.99
C ARG A 39 -3.70 -16.92 0.58
N GLN A 40 -4.22 -17.64 -0.40
CA GLN A 40 -4.08 -17.21 -1.79
C GLN A 40 -4.63 -15.77 -1.89
N PRO A 41 -3.85 -14.82 -2.40
CA PRO A 41 -4.29 -13.44 -2.49
C PRO A 41 -5.51 -13.40 -3.42
N ARG A 42 -6.66 -13.00 -2.86
CA ARG A 42 -7.85 -12.75 -3.66
C ARG A 42 -7.66 -11.42 -4.37
N PRO A 43 -7.87 -11.35 -5.70
CA PRO A 43 -7.92 -10.08 -6.40
C PRO A 43 -8.95 -9.17 -5.75
N ARG A 44 -8.60 -7.90 -5.54
CA ARG A 44 -9.56 -6.91 -5.08
C ARG A 44 -10.66 -6.79 -6.14
N PRO A 45 -11.96 -6.79 -5.75
CA PRO A 45 -13.02 -6.58 -6.72
C PRO A 45 -12.85 -5.23 -7.42
N ALA A 46 -13.24 -5.17 -8.69
CA ALA A 46 -13.32 -3.92 -9.41
C ALA A 46 -14.29 -2.96 -8.71
N PRO A 47 -13.98 -1.67 -8.59
CA PRO A 47 -14.95 -0.69 -8.12
C PRO A 47 -16.13 -0.61 -9.10
N PRO A 48 -17.34 -0.24 -8.64
CA PRO A 48 -18.53 -0.15 -9.50
C PRO A 48 -18.36 0.88 -10.62
N SER A 49 -17.54 1.91 -10.41
CA SER A 49 -17.21 2.94 -11.39
C SER A 49 -15.99 2.63 -12.25
N LYS A 50 -15.55 1.36 -12.32
CA LYS A 50 -14.42 0.98 -13.16
C LYS A 50 -14.79 1.19 -14.63
N LEU A 51 -14.01 2.02 -15.33
CA LEU A 51 -14.11 2.16 -16.76
C LEU A 51 -13.95 0.81 -17.46
N THR A 52 -14.82 0.56 -18.43
CA THR A 52 -14.66 -0.51 -19.41
C THR A 52 -13.40 -0.30 -20.24
N GLY A 53 -12.98 -1.34 -20.96
CA GLY A 53 -11.82 -1.24 -21.85
C GLY A 53 -11.99 -0.16 -22.92
N ALA A 54 -13.20 -0.04 -23.48
CA ALA A 54 -13.53 0.96 -24.50
C ALA A 54 -13.51 2.38 -23.94
N GLU A 55 -14.10 2.61 -22.76
CA GLU A 55 -14.07 3.93 -22.12
C GLU A 55 -12.65 4.35 -21.76
N ARG A 56 -11.84 3.43 -21.24
CA ARG A 56 -10.43 3.70 -20.96
C ARG A 56 -9.66 4.06 -22.23
N ALA A 57 -9.89 3.34 -23.33
CA ALA A 57 -9.26 3.65 -24.61
C ALA A 57 -9.66 5.03 -25.12
N HIS A 58 -10.93 5.39 -25.01
CA HIS A 58 -11.43 6.71 -25.41
C HIS A 58 -10.79 7.84 -24.58
N VAL A 59 -10.71 7.68 -23.24
CA VAL A 59 -10.05 8.67 -22.38
C VAL A 59 -8.58 8.85 -22.76
N LEU A 60 -7.87 7.75 -23.03
CA LEU A 60 -6.47 7.81 -23.44
C LEU A 60 -6.31 8.56 -24.77
N ASP A 61 -7.14 8.26 -25.77
CA ASP A 61 -7.12 8.95 -27.07
C ASP A 61 -7.31 10.47 -26.92
N VAL A 62 -8.28 10.90 -26.10
CA VAL A 62 -8.51 12.31 -25.80
C VAL A 62 -7.30 12.94 -25.11
N LEU A 63 -6.74 12.28 -24.09
CA LEU A 63 -5.60 12.79 -23.32
C LEU A 63 -4.33 12.90 -24.18
N THR A 64 -4.15 12.03 -25.16
CA THR A 64 -3.02 12.05 -26.10
C THR A 64 -3.29 12.87 -27.37
N SER A 65 -4.46 13.50 -27.49
CA SER A 65 -4.78 14.33 -28.66
C SER A 65 -3.92 15.59 -28.73
N GLN A 66 -3.76 16.14 -29.93
CA GLN A 66 -2.94 17.33 -30.20
C GLN A 66 -3.26 18.52 -29.28
N ARG A 67 -4.52 18.66 -28.87
CA ARG A 67 -4.97 19.73 -27.95
C ARG A 67 -4.31 19.64 -26.57
N PHE A 68 -3.91 18.45 -26.14
CA PHE A 68 -3.37 18.16 -24.81
C PHE A 68 -1.94 17.59 -24.84
N ALA A 69 -1.34 17.38 -26.02
CA ALA A 69 -0.04 16.75 -26.18
C ALA A 69 1.08 17.41 -25.35
N ASP A 70 1.05 18.74 -25.22
CA ASP A 70 2.07 19.51 -24.48
C ASP A 70 1.68 19.85 -23.04
N LYS A 71 0.59 19.25 -22.50
CA LYS A 71 0.11 19.52 -21.14
C LYS A 71 0.47 18.38 -20.20
N SER A 72 1.18 18.68 -19.11
CA SER A 72 1.39 17.75 -18.01
C SER A 72 0.21 17.75 -17.04
N VAL A 73 -0.13 16.58 -16.50
CA VAL A 73 -1.02 16.48 -15.32
C VAL A 73 -0.23 17.03 -14.12
N ALA A 74 -0.72 18.12 -13.52
CA ALA A 74 -0.15 18.72 -12.31
C ALA A 74 -0.54 17.93 -11.05
#